data_AF-A0A257X1N2-F1
#
_entry.id   AF-A0A257X1N2-F1
#
_cell.length_a   1.000
_cell.length_b   1.000
_cell.length_c   1.000
_cell.angle_alpha   90.00
_cell.angle_beta   90.00
_cell.angle_gamma   90.00
#
_symmetry.space_group_name_H-M   'P 1'
#
loop_
_entity.id
_entity.type
_entity.pdbx_description
1 polymer ?
#
loop_
_entity_poly.entity_id
_entity_poly.type
_entity_poly.pdbx_seq_one_letter_code
_entity_poly.pdbx_strand_id
1 'polypeptide(L)'
;MEGDPFMLIEGMAIAGIAVGATWGYVYCRSEYPFAVTAMNEAIARAHRAGLLGENIAGSSHTFHLEVRVGAGAYVCGEETALLDSLEGKRGTVRAKPPLPAHVGLFGRPTVINNVLSLAAVPWLRARHHRFTERAILIPDALGLGLFTVTGVGLAYEAGMPVFVSAMMGVITGVFGGVMRDVICNEVPYVFRDHRPYALCAFVGAWAYLGMNALAVTPLLSLGVAVVLIAGLRLLAVLAGWTVPGWREG
;
A
#
# COMPACT_ATOMS: atom_id res chain seq x y z
N MET A 1 -23.08 4.39 5.43
CA MET A 1 -23.80 4.31 6.73
C MET A 1 -25.30 4.51 6.53
N GLU A 2 -25.77 5.65 6.05
CA GLU A 2 -27.22 5.84 5.77
C GLU A 2 -27.66 5.28 4.41
N GLY A 3 -26.90 5.58 3.33
CA GLY A 3 -27.24 5.11 1.99
C GLY A 3 -27.01 3.61 1.80
N ASP A 4 -25.78 3.16 2.03
CA ASP A 4 -25.41 1.74 1.98
C ASP A 4 -24.61 1.34 3.23
N PRO A 5 -25.26 0.80 4.27
CA PRO A 5 -24.58 0.26 5.46
C PRO A 5 -23.91 -1.09 5.20
N PHE A 6 -24.35 -1.86 4.20
CA PHE A 6 -23.84 -3.22 3.95
C PHE A 6 -22.43 -3.22 3.41
N MET A 7 -22.05 -2.23 2.58
CA MET A 7 -20.65 -2.06 2.15
C MET A 7 -19.69 -1.88 3.33
N LEU A 8 -20.10 -1.13 4.36
CA LEU A 8 -19.28 -0.96 5.56
C LEU A 8 -19.20 -2.28 6.36
N ILE A 9 -20.34 -2.97 6.53
CA ILE A 9 -20.40 -4.25 7.24
C ILE A 9 -19.49 -5.29 6.57
N GLU A 10 -19.59 -5.43 5.25
CA GLU A 10 -18.76 -6.36 4.48
C GLU A 10 -17.27 -6.00 4.58
N GLY A 11 -16.94 -4.70 4.43
CA GLY A 11 -15.57 -4.22 4.55
C GLY A 11 -14.95 -4.49 5.92
N MET A 12 -15.73 -4.30 6.99
CA MET A 12 -15.32 -4.61 8.35
C MET A 12 -15.14 -6.12 8.58
N ALA A 13 -16.03 -6.95 8.06
CA ALA A 13 -15.91 -8.39 8.16
C ALA A 13 -14.66 -8.91 7.43
N ILE A 14 -14.38 -8.42 6.21
CA ILE A 14 -13.16 -8.78 5.46
C ILE A 14 -11.91 -8.35 6.22
N ALA A 15 -11.88 -7.10 6.71
CA ALA A 15 -10.74 -6.59 7.48
C ALA A 15 -10.53 -7.38 8.77
N GLY A 16 -11.61 -7.69 9.50
CA GLY A 16 -11.56 -8.48 10.72
C GLY A 16 -11.00 -9.88 10.48
N ILE A 17 -11.50 -10.57 9.45
CA ILE A 17 -10.99 -11.90 9.05
C ILE A 17 -9.50 -11.84 8.68
N ALA A 18 -9.08 -10.83 7.93
CA ALA A 18 -7.69 -10.69 7.48
C ALA A 18 -6.69 -10.54 8.65
N VAL A 19 -7.11 -9.91 9.76
CA VAL A 19 -6.26 -9.68 10.94
C VAL A 19 -6.56 -10.63 12.11
N GLY A 20 -7.51 -11.56 11.94
CA GLY A 20 -7.94 -12.48 12.99
C GLY A 20 -8.78 -11.86 14.11
N ALA A 21 -9.42 -10.71 13.87
CA ALA A 21 -10.34 -10.10 14.82
C ALA A 21 -11.72 -10.77 14.73
N THR A 22 -12.34 -11.01 15.89
CA THR A 22 -13.69 -11.60 16.01
C THR A 22 -14.78 -10.59 16.36
N TRP A 23 -14.39 -9.35 16.67
CA TRP A 23 -15.27 -8.26 17.05
C TRP A 23 -14.89 -6.96 16.33
N GLY A 24 -15.91 -6.19 15.94
CA GLY A 24 -15.76 -4.85 15.39
C GLY A 24 -16.74 -3.86 16.02
N TYR A 25 -16.30 -2.62 16.14
CA TYR A 25 -17.11 -1.53 16.68
C TYR A 25 -17.22 -0.40 15.66
N VAL A 26 -18.45 0.04 15.39
CA VAL A 26 -18.72 1.24 14.60
C VAL A 26 -18.98 2.38 15.57
N TYR A 27 -17.97 3.23 15.78
CA TYR A 27 -18.13 4.43 16.59
C TYR A 27 -18.82 5.52 15.76
N CYS A 28 -20.08 5.80 16.07
CA CYS A 28 -20.90 6.80 15.41
C CYS A 28 -21.09 8.02 16.31
N ARG A 29 -21.04 9.22 15.72
CA ARG A 29 -21.30 10.44 16.46
C ARG A 29 -22.77 10.56 16.86
N SER A 30 -23.06 11.15 18.03
CA SER A 30 -24.43 11.38 18.52
C SER A 30 -25.27 12.23 17.57
N GLU A 31 -24.64 13.09 16.77
CA GLU A 31 -25.29 13.97 15.82
C GLU A 31 -25.85 13.23 14.58
N TYR A 32 -25.62 11.92 14.45
CA TYR A 32 -26.08 11.09 13.33
C TYR A 32 -27.06 9.98 13.75
N PRO A 33 -28.24 10.31 14.29
CA PRO A 33 -29.20 9.32 14.77
C PRO A 33 -29.76 8.41 13.65
N PHE A 34 -29.88 8.95 12.43
CA PHE A 34 -30.33 8.17 11.27
C PHE A 34 -29.28 7.12 10.86
N ALA A 35 -28.00 7.49 10.84
CA ALA A 35 -26.91 6.55 10.59
C ALA A 35 -26.87 5.41 11.62
N VAL A 36 -27.06 5.73 12.91
CA VAL A 36 -27.09 4.72 13.99
C VAL A 36 -28.24 3.73 13.77
N THR A 37 -29.44 4.24 13.48
CA THR A 37 -30.62 3.40 13.22
C THR A 37 -30.41 2.50 12.00
N ALA A 38 -29.98 3.07 10.88
CA ALA A 38 -29.73 2.33 9.64
C ALA A 38 -28.65 1.25 9.81
N MET A 39 -27.56 1.57 10.51
CA MET A 39 -26.48 0.60 10.78
C MET A 39 -26.95 -0.54 11.69
N ASN A 40 -27.67 -0.25 12.77
CA ASN A 40 -28.20 -1.29 13.66
C ASN A 40 -29.19 -2.22 12.94
N GLU A 41 -30.06 -1.65 12.10
CA GLU A 41 -30.97 -2.45 11.30
C GLU A 41 -30.22 -3.34 10.29
N ALA A 42 -29.21 -2.79 9.61
CA ALA A 42 -28.39 -3.54 8.67
C ALA A 42 -27.57 -4.65 9.33
N ILE A 43 -27.02 -4.39 10.52
CA ILE A 43 -26.32 -5.40 11.33
C ILE A 43 -27.27 -6.53 11.72
N ALA A 44 -28.48 -6.21 12.19
CA ALA A 44 -29.48 -7.23 12.53
C ALA A 44 -29.89 -8.06 11.30
N ARG A 45 -30.06 -7.44 10.13
CA ARG A 45 -30.33 -8.14 8.86
C ARG A 45 -29.16 -9.04 8.46
N ALA A 46 -27.92 -8.56 8.57
CA ALA A 46 -26.71 -9.33 8.25
C ALA A 46 -26.54 -10.53 9.19
N HIS A 47 -26.79 -10.37 10.49
CA HIS A 47 -26.81 -11.49 11.44
C HIS A 47 -27.86 -12.54 11.08
N ARG A 48 -29.10 -12.14 10.76
CA ARG A 48 -30.16 -13.07 10.34
C ARG A 48 -29.84 -13.80 9.04
N ALA A 49 -29.10 -13.16 8.14
CA ALA A 49 -28.65 -13.77 6.89
C ALA A 49 -27.40 -14.65 7.06
N GLY A 50 -26.85 -14.78 8.28
CA GLY A 50 -25.62 -15.53 8.53
C GLY A 50 -24.37 -14.84 7.96
N LEU A 51 -24.41 -13.54 7.66
CA LEU A 51 -23.29 -12.76 7.16
C LEU A 51 -22.47 -12.09 8.27
N LEU A 52 -22.96 -12.16 9.52
CA LEU A 52 -22.28 -11.74 10.74
C LEU A 52 -22.59 -12.75 11.85
N GLY A 53 -21.72 -12.83 12.85
CA GLY A 53 -21.82 -13.77 13.97
C GLY A 53 -20.88 -14.96 13.79
N GLU A 54 -21.32 -16.13 14.23
CA GLU A 54 -20.56 -17.37 14.11
C GLU A 54 -20.75 -18.00 12.72
N ASN A 55 -19.70 -18.65 12.22
CA ASN A 55 -19.69 -19.38 10.95
C ASN A 55 -20.25 -18.57 9.76
N ILE A 56 -19.68 -17.38 9.56
CA ILE A 56 -20.15 -16.42 8.55
C ILE A 56 -20.19 -17.05 7.17
N ALA A 57 -21.36 -17.00 6.51
CA ALA A 57 -21.63 -17.61 5.21
C ALA A 57 -21.24 -19.10 5.11
N GLY A 58 -21.32 -19.84 6.24
CA GLY A 58 -20.93 -21.25 6.31
C GLY A 58 -19.41 -21.48 6.34
N SER A 59 -18.61 -20.44 6.56
CA SER A 59 -17.16 -20.54 6.77
C SER A 59 -16.80 -20.88 8.22
N SER A 60 -15.52 -21.07 8.52
CA SER A 60 -15.00 -21.23 9.90
C SER A 60 -14.76 -19.89 10.62
N HIS A 61 -15.10 -18.76 9.99
CA HIS A 61 -14.81 -17.44 10.54
C HIS A 61 -15.98 -16.91 11.37
N THR A 62 -15.63 -16.20 12.46
CA THR A 62 -16.57 -15.55 13.36
C THR A 62 -16.26 -14.07 13.42
N PHE A 63 -17.27 -13.22 13.24
CA PHE A 63 -17.13 -11.77 13.34
C PHE A 63 -18.44 -11.11 13.78
N HIS A 64 -18.40 -10.45 14.94
CA HIS A 64 -19.52 -9.71 15.51
C HIS A 64 -19.33 -8.21 15.29
N LEU A 65 -20.43 -7.47 15.10
CA LEU A 65 -20.39 -6.03 14.90
C LEU A 65 -21.40 -5.31 15.78
N GLU A 66 -20.97 -4.22 16.41
CA GLU A 66 -21.82 -3.38 17.26
C GLU A 66 -21.63 -1.89 16.91
N VAL A 67 -22.70 -1.09 16.95
CA VAL A 67 -22.62 0.37 16.85
C VAL A 67 -22.51 0.96 18.24
N ARG A 68 -21.52 1.83 18.46
CA ARG A 68 -21.37 2.61 19.69
C ARG A 68 -21.57 4.09 19.39
N VAL A 69 -22.44 4.74 20.16
CA VAL A 69 -22.77 6.15 19.98
C VAL A 69 -21.89 7.00 20.89
N GLY A 70 -21.19 7.97 20.31
CA GLY A 70 -20.39 8.94 21.05
C GLY A 70 -21.24 9.98 21.78
N ALA A 71 -20.64 10.71 22.72
CA ALA A 71 -21.30 11.72 23.55
C ALA A 71 -21.07 13.18 23.08
N GLY A 72 -21.00 13.41 21.76
CA GLY A 72 -20.88 14.75 21.17
C GLY A 72 -19.52 15.44 21.29
N ALA A 73 -18.48 14.72 21.71
CA ALA A 73 -17.13 15.27 21.81
C ALA A 73 -16.36 15.12 20.50
N TYR A 74 -16.00 16.25 19.87
CA TYR A 74 -15.20 16.26 18.62
C TYR A 74 -13.83 15.57 18.79
N VAL A 75 -13.22 15.70 19.97
CA VAL A 75 -11.92 15.08 20.30
C VAL A 75 -11.96 13.56 20.18
N CYS A 76 -13.11 12.92 20.42
CA CYS A 76 -13.28 11.48 20.24
C CYS A 76 -13.22 11.02 18.76
N GLY A 77 -13.06 11.94 17.81
CA GLY A 77 -12.72 11.61 16.42
C GLY A 77 -11.24 11.26 16.23
N GLU A 78 -10.37 11.59 17.19
CA GLU A 78 -8.97 11.15 17.19
C GLU A 78 -8.88 9.68 17.60
N GLU A 79 -8.01 8.92 16.94
CA GLU A 79 -7.89 7.48 17.03
C GLU A 79 -7.79 6.96 18.47
N THR A 80 -6.93 7.57 19.29
CA THR A 80 -6.69 7.11 20.66
C THR A 80 -7.76 7.61 21.64
N ALA A 81 -8.30 8.81 21.43
CA ALA A 81 -9.42 9.33 22.22
C ALA A 81 -10.72 8.53 21.96
N LEU A 82 -10.90 8.01 20.74
CA LEU A 82 -11.98 7.12 20.37
C LEU A 82 -11.95 5.83 21.20
N LEU A 83 -10.75 5.26 21.41
CA LEU A 83 -10.57 4.06 22.24
C LEU A 83 -11.00 4.29 23.69
N ASP A 84 -10.57 5.39 24.31
CA ASP A 84 -11.01 5.75 25.67
C ASP A 84 -12.53 5.91 25.74
N SER A 85 -13.14 6.56 24.75
CA SER A 85 -14.59 6.71 24.69
C SER A 85 -15.32 5.37 24.54
N LEU A 86 -14.78 4.42 23.77
CA LEU A 86 -15.34 3.08 23.63
C LEU A 86 -15.21 2.26 24.92
N GLU A 87 -14.14 2.48 25.68
CA GLU A 87 -13.90 1.89 27.01
C GLU A 87 -14.75 2.53 28.13
N GLY A 88 -15.57 3.54 27.80
CA GLY A 88 -16.39 4.27 28.77
C GLY A 88 -15.63 5.31 29.60
N LYS A 89 -14.38 5.61 29.23
CA LYS A 89 -13.57 6.68 29.82
C LYS A 89 -13.83 8.01 29.12
N ARG A 90 -13.31 9.08 29.70
CA ARG A 90 -13.28 10.39 29.03
C ARG A 90 -12.37 10.28 27.80
N GLY A 91 -12.84 10.70 26.63
CA GLY A 91 -12.08 10.66 25.38
C GLY A 91 -10.90 11.62 25.38
N THR A 92 -9.78 11.19 25.96
CA THR A 92 -8.51 11.92 26.00
C THR A 92 -7.53 11.29 25.03
N VAL A 93 -6.73 12.11 24.36
CA VAL A 93 -5.68 11.61 23.47
C VAL A 93 -4.63 10.90 24.31
N ARG A 94 -4.36 9.63 24.01
CA ARG A 94 -3.31 8.84 24.66
C ARG A 94 -1.96 9.26 24.08
N ALA A 95 -0.92 9.33 24.91
CA ALA A 95 0.43 9.58 24.43
C ALA A 95 0.90 8.40 23.55
N LYS A 96 1.50 8.71 22.39
CA LYS A 96 2.24 7.73 21.58
C LYS A 96 3.70 7.77 22.06
N PRO A 97 4.36 6.65 22.43
CA PRO A 97 3.94 5.23 22.38
C PRO A 97 3.11 4.76 23.59
N PRO A 98 2.33 3.65 23.50
CA PRO A 98 2.27 2.62 22.44
C PRO A 98 1.29 2.89 21.29
N LEU A 99 1.46 2.20 20.15
CA LEU A 99 0.56 2.29 18.98
C LEU A 99 -0.70 1.41 19.16
N PRO A 100 -1.90 1.87 18.71
CA PRO A 100 -3.14 1.09 18.80
C PRO A 100 -3.11 -0.28 18.13
N ALA A 101 -2.34 -0.41 17.06
CA ALA A 101 -2.14 -1.68 16.36
C ALA A 101 -1.47 -2.76 17.25
N HIS A 102 -0.77 -2.36 18.31
CA HIS A 102 -0.17 -3.27 19.28
C HIS A 102 -0.98 -3.34 20.57
N VAL A 103 -1.37 -2.18 21.11
CA VAL A 103 -2.14 -2.06 22.35
C VAL A 103 -3.22 -0.98 22.16
N GLY A 104 -4.40 -1.40 21.71
CA GLY A 104 -5.53 -0.54 21.38
C GLY A 104 -6.70 -0.72 22.36
N LEU A 105 -7.86 -1.09 21.81
CA LEU A 105 -9.10 -1.27 22.53
C LEU A 105 -9.00 -2.42 23.54
N PHE A 106 -9.31 -2.17 24.81
CA PHE A 106 -9.21 -3.16 25.90
C PHE A 106 -7.83 -3.81 26.00
N GLY A 107 -6.76 -3.09 25.60
CA GLY A 107 -5.40 -3.60 25.59
C GLY A 107 -5.10 -4.65 24.51
N ARG A 108 -5.99 -4.82 23.52
CA ARG A 108 -5.81 -5.76 22.39
C ARG A 108 -5.29 -5.01 21.15
N PRO A 109 -4.52 -5.68 20.26
CA PRO A 109 -4.22 -5.16 18.93
C PRO A 109 -5.49 -4.73 18.21
N THR A 110 -5.58 -3.45 17.81
CA THR A 110 -6.80 -2.90 17.22
C THR A 110 -6.49 -2.18 15.92
N VAL A 111 -7.22 -2.55 14.88
CA VAL A 111 -7.20 -1.85 13.60
C VAL A 111 -8.26 -0.74 13.64
N ILE A 112 -7.83 0.50 13.51
CA ILE A 112 -8.71 1.67 13.48
C ILE A 112 -8.63 2.29 12.10
N ASN A 113 -9.78 2.47 11.47
CA ASN A 113 -9.87 3.01 10.12
C ASN A 113 -11.11 3.89 9.98
N ASN A 114 -11.05 4.84 9.05
CA ASN A 114 -12.21 5.61 8.66
C ASN A 114 -13.26 4.71 7.96
N VAL A 115 -14.54 5.10 8.06
CA VAL A 115 -15.67 4.46 7.39
C VAL A 115 -15.43 4.27 5.89
N LEU A 116 -14.94 5.29 5.18
CA LEU A 116 -14.71 5.21 3.74
C LEU A 116 -13.59 4.22 3.40
N SER A 117 -12.54 4.15 4.22
CA SER A 117 -11.44 3.21 4.03
C SER A 117 -11.95 1.77 4.10
N LEU A 118 -12.79 1.44 5.09
CA LEU A 118 -13.35 0.10 5.24
C LEU A 118 -14.41 -0.19 4.18
N ALA A 119 -15.29 0.77 3.87
CA ALA A 119 -16.31 0.61 2.82
C ALA A 119 -15.70 0.46 1.41
N ALA A 120 -14.47 0.92 1.18
CA ALA A 120 -13.76 0.70 -0.07
C ALA A 120 -13.21 -0.73 -0.21
N VAL A 121 -13.03 -1.48 0.89
CA VAL A 121 -12.43 -2.82 0.85
C VAL A 121 -13.19 -3.80 -0.05
N PRO A 122 -14.53 -3.93 0.01
CA PRO A 122 -15.27 -4.80 -0.90
C PRO A 122 -15.10 -4.39 -2.37
N TRP A 123 -15.11 -3.08 -2.65
CA TRP A 123 -14.91 -2.56 -4.00
C TRP A 123 -13.51 -2.88 -4.54
N LEU A 124 -12.47 -2.68 -3.73
CA LEU A 124 -11.08 -3.02 -4.07
C LEU A 124 -10.95 -4.53 -4.28
N ARG A 125 -11.60 -5.37 -3.46
CA ARG A 125 -11.58 -6.82 -3.63
C ARG A 125 -12.30 -7.26 -4.91
N ALA A 126 -13.44 -6.66 -5.23
CA ALA A 126 -14.27 -7.03 -6.38
C ALA A 126 -13.65 -6.59 -7.72
N ARG A 127 -12.93 -5.46 -7.73
CA ARG A 127 -12.27 -4.95 -8.93
C ARG A 127 -10.86 -5.53 -9.01
N HIS A 128 -10.62 -6.45 -9.95
CA HIS A 128 -9.30 -7.05 -10.16
C HIS A 128 -8.21 -5.98 -10.36
N HIS A 129 -7.48 -5.64 -9.28
CA HIS A 129 -6.31 -4.73 -9.28
C HIS A 129 -5.19 -5.15 -10.24
N ARG A 130 -5.22 -6.39 -10.74
CA ARG A 130 -4.23 -6.92 -11.69
C ARG A 130 -4.06 -6.05 -12.93
N PHE A 131 -5.12 -5.41 -13.43
CA PHE A 131 -4.99 -4.58 -14.64
C PHE A 131 -4.27 -3.26 -14.32
N THR A 132 -4.69 -2.55 -13.27
CA THR A 132 -4.08 -1.27 -12.87
C THR A 132 -2.66 -1.45 -12.36
N GLU A 133 -2.39 -2.49 -11.56
CA GLU A 133 -1.04 -2.85 -11.11
C GLU A 133 -0.15 -3.26 -12.27
N ARG A 134 -0.67 -3.89 -13.33
CA ARG A 134 0.14 -4.18 -14.52
C ARG A 134 0.37 -2.95 -15.38
N ALA A 135 -0.63 -2.07 -15.47
CA ALA A 135 -0.53 -0.84 -16.22
C ALA A 135 0.55 0.09 -15.65
N ILE A 136 0.69 0.17 -14.31
CA ILE A 136 1.71 1.05 -13.69
C ILE A 136 3.15 0.56 -13.90
N LEU A 137 3.35 -0.73 -14.18
CA LEU A 137 4.69 -1.30 -14.42
C LEU A 137 5.33 -0.80 -15.72
N ILE A 138 4.52 -0.46 -16.73
CA ILE A 138 5.03 0.00 -18.03
C ILE A 138 5.64 1.40 -17.90
N PRO A 139 4.93 2.42 -17.37
CA PRO A 139 5.52 3.72 -17.08
C PRO A 139 6.71 3.65 -16.11
N ASP A 140 6.67 2.78 -15.09
CA ASP A 140 7.79 2.57 -14.16
C ASP A 140 9.04 2.05 -14.89
N ALA A 141 8.91 1.01 -15.72
CA ALA A 141 10.02 0.44 -16.48
C ALA A 141 10.61 1.43 -17.50
N LEU A 142 9.75 2.22 -18.16
CA LEU A 142 10.18 3.29 -19.06
C LEU A 142 10.88 4.43 -18.31
N GLY A 143 10.33 4.85 -17.18
CA GLY A 143 10.92 5.87 -16.31
C GLY A 143 12.30 5.45 -15.82
N LEU A 144 12.44 4.22 -15.32
CA LEU A 144 13.72 3.65 -14.92
C LEU A 144 14.75 3.74 -16.04
N GLY A 145 14.38 3.35 -17.27
CA GLY A 145 15.26 3.44 -18.43
C GLY A 145 15.68 4.88 -18.75
N LEU A 146 14.70 5.78 -18.86
CA LEU A 146 14.93 7.17 -19.25
C LEU A 146 15.82 7.91 -18.24
N PHE A 147 15.51 7.83 -16.95
CA PHE A 147 16.27 8.49 -15.90
C PHE A 147 17.66 7.89 -15.69
N THR A 148 17.80 6.57 -15.86
CA THR A 148 19.12 5.93 -15.78
C THR A 148 20.03 6.43 -16.90
N VAL A 149 19.58 6.34 -18.15
CA VAL A 149 20.40 6.67 -19.32
C VAL A 149 20.74 8.16 -19.36
N THR A 150 19.80 9.03 -19.01
CA THR A 150 20.08 10.47 -18.90
C THR A 150 21.10 10.77 -17.79
N GLY A 151 20.99 10.11 -16.63
CA GLY A 151 21.99 10.25 -15.56
C GLY A 151 23.39 9.77 -15.96
N VAL A 152 23.49 8.65 -16.69
CA VAL A 152 24.78 8.17 -17.23
C VAL A 152 25.36 9.17 -18.23
N GLY A 153 24.54 9.64 -19.19
CA GLY A 153 24.95 10.59 -20.22
C GLY A 153 25.51 11.88 -19.62
N LEU A 154 24.78 12.50 -18.69
CA LEU A 154 25.22 13.72 -18.02
C LEU A 154 26.54 13.54 -17.25
N ALA A 155 26.70 12.42 -16.53
CA ALA A 155 27.93 12.15 -15.78
C ALA A 155 29.12 11.88 -16.72
N TYR A 156 28.88 11.18 -17.83
CA TYR A 156 29.90 10.92 -18.85
C TYR A 156 30.34 12.21 -19.56
N GLU A 157 29.39 13.06 -19.96
CA GLU A 157 29.68 14.38 -20.55
C GLU A 157 30.43 15.32 -19.59
N ALA A 158 30.17 15.20 -18.29
CA ALA A 158 30.91 15.91 -17.25
C ALA A 158 32.35 15.38 -17.04
N GLY A 159 32.81 14.39 -17.82
CA GLY A 159 34.15 13.84 -17.73
C GLY A 159 34.39 12.91 -16.54
N MET A 160 33.32 12.39 -15.93
CA MET A 160 33.45 11.44 -14.82
C MET A 160 33.95 10.08 -15.33
N PRO A 161 34.70 9.31 -14.50
CA PRO A 161 35.12 7.96 -14.85
C PRO A 161 33.94 7.06 -15.22
N VAL A 162 34.11 6.18 -16.21
CA VAL A 162 33.03 5.32 -16.76
C VAL A 162 32.23 4.57 -15.69
N PHE A 163 32.91 4.04 -14.67
CA PHE A 163 32.26 3.36 -13.55
C PHE A 163 31.38 4.30 -12.73
N VAL A 164 31.87 5.51 -12.46
CA VAL A 164 31.12 6.54 -11.71
C VAL A 164 29.92 7.01 -12.52
N SER A 165 30.06 7.19 -13.83
CA SER A 165 28.95 7.55 -14.71
C SER A 165 27.85 6.49 -14.72
N ALA A 166 28.22 5.20 -14.78
CA ALA A 166 27.27 4.11 -14.66
C ALA A 166 26.52 4.14 -13.32
N MET A 167 27.24 4.36 -12.21
CA MET A 167 26.64 4.43 -10.87
C MET A 167 25.73 5.64 -10.68
N MET A 168 26.11 6.81 -11.21
CA MET A 168 25.26 8.00 -11.16
C MET A 168 23.94 7.77 -11.89
N GLY A 169 23.97 7.17 -13.08
CA GLY A 169 22.74 6.79 -13.77
C GLY A 169 21.86 5.84 -12.97
N VAL A 170 22.42 4.76 -12.41
CA VAL A 170 21.65 3.82 -11.59
C VAL A 170 21.03 4.51 -10.37
N ILE A 171 21.78 5.38 -9.69
CA ILE A 171 21.26 6.16 -8.55
C ILE A 171 20.11 7.05 -9.02
N THR A 172 20.26 7.80 -10.12
CA THR A 172 19.20 8.67 -10.64
C THR A 172 17.94 7.89 -10.99
N GLY A 173 18.07 6.75 -11.67
CA GLY A 173 16.94 5.92 -12.07
C GLY A 173 16.21 5.25 -10.90
N VAL A 174 16.94 4.83 -9.87
CA VAL A 174 16.37 4.06 -8.75
C VAL A 174 15.89 4.95 -7.60
N PHE A 175 16.65 5.99 -7.27
CA PHE A 175 16.44 6.76 -6.05
C PHE A 175 15.17 7.64 -6.10
N GLY A 176 14.71 8.01 -7.30
CA GLY A 176 13.43 8.70 -7.47
C GLY A 176 12.24 7.88 -6.95
N GLY A 177 12.23 6.57 -7.23
CA GLY A 177 11.24 5.64 -6.68
C GLY A 177 11.37 5.50 -5.16
N VAL A 178 12.60 5.42 -4.66
CA VAL A 178 12.88 5.32 -3.22
C VAL A 178 12.37 6.54 -2.45
N MET A 179 12.67 7.75 -2.93
CA MET A 179 12.22 9.00 -2.30
C MET A 179 10.70 9.12 -2.28
N ARG A 180 10.03 8.75 -3.38
CA ARG A 180 8.56 8.71 -3.43
C ARG A 180 8.00 7.81 -2.34
N ASP A 181 8.53 6.60 -2.22
CA ASP A 181 8.03 5.61 -1.26
C ASP A 181 8.27 6.06 0.19
N VAL A 182 9.44 6.65 0.49
CA VAL A 182 9.75 7.23 1.82
C VAL A 182 8.80 8.38 2.16
N ILE A 183 8.52 9.29 1.23
CA ILE A 183 7.59 10.41 1.45
C ILE A 183 6.16 9.90 1.70
N CYS A 184 5.79 8.80 1.05
CA CYS A 184 4.52 8.10 1.28
C CYS A 184 4.50 7.27 2.58
N ASN A 185 5.58 7.28 3.38
CA ASN A 185 5.73 6.48 4.59
C ASN A 185 5.59 4.96 4.33
N GLU A 186 6.03 4.52 3.15
CA GLU A 186 6.08 3.13 2.73
C GLU A 186 7.53 2.64 2.72
N VAL A 187 7.72 1.32 2.95
CA VAL A 187 9.06 0.72 2.76
C VAL A 187 9.38 0.75 1.26
N PRO A 188 10.52 1.33 0.83
CA PRO A 188 10.80 1.47 -0.58
C PRO A 188 10.75 0.16 -1.33
N TYR A 189 10.10 0.19 -2.49
CA TYR A 189 9.81 -0.98 -3.29
C TYR A 189 11.07 -1.78 -3.62
N VAL A 190 12.20 -1.10 -3.85
CA VAL A 190 13.50 -1.72 -4.16
C VAL A 190 14.03 -2.62 -3.03
N PHE A 191 13.63 -2.38 -1.78
CA PHE A 191 14.06 -3.18 -0.63
C PHE A 191 13.09 -4.31 -0.30
N ARG A 192 11.81 -4.16 -0.66
CA ARG A 192 10.77 -5.16 -0.40
C ARG A 192 10.63 -6.17 -1.52
N ASP A 193 10.72 -5.73 -2.77
CA ASP A 193 10.57 -6.59 -3.94
C ASP A 193 11.93 -7.13 -4.37
N HIS A 194 12.12 -8.44 -4.25
CA HIS A 194 13.39 -9.09 -4.63
C HIS A 194 13.61 -9.16 -6.15
N ARG A 195 12.78 -8.50 -6.97
CA ARG A 195 12.97 -8.46 -8.41
C ARG A 195 14.16 -7.56 -8.77
N PRO A 196 14.92 -7.87 -9.83
CA PRO A 196 16.18 -7.20 -10.17
C PRO A 196 16.01 -5.77 -10.72
N TYR A 197 15.53 -4.83 -9.91
CA TYR A 197 15.25 -3.44 -10.32
C TYR A 197 16.54 -2.66 -10.66
N ALA A 198 17.45 -2.53 -9.70
CA ALA A 198 18.73 -1.83 -9.89
C ALA A 198 19.66 -2.56 -10.89
N LEU A 199 19.56 -3.88 -10.97
CA LEU A 199 20.35 -4.68 -11.92
C LEU A 199 19.96 -4.39 -13.38
N CYS A 200 18.67 -4.23 -13.67
CA CYS A 200 18.21 -3.84 -15.02
C CYS A 200 18.81 -2.48 -15.42
N ALA A 201 18.78 -1.50 -14.51
CA ALA A 201 19.40 -0.20 -14.72
C ALA A 201 20.92 -0.31 -14.93
N PHE A 202 21.61 -1.12 -14.12
CA PHE A 202 23.05 -1.31 -14.22
C PHE A 202 23.48 -1.93 -15.55
N VAL A 203 22.80 -2.98 -16.01
CA VAL A 203 23.07 -3.60 -17.31
C VAL A 203 22.86 -2.61 -18.46
N GLY A 204 21.78 -1.83 -18.41
CA GLY A 204 21.51 -0.80 -19.42
C GLY A 204 22.50 0.36 -19.41
N ALA A 205 22.98 0.77 -18.23
CA ALA A 205 24.02 1.79 -18.09
C ALA A 205 25.33 1.36 -18.77
N TRP A 206 25.74 0.11 -18.57
CA TRP A 206 26.92 -0.45 -19.25
C TRP A 206 26.72 -0.60 -20.76
N ALA A 207 25.53 -1.01 -21.19
CA ALA A 207 25.21 -1.07 -22.62
C ALA A 207 25.31 0.31 -23.28
N TYR A 208 24.78 1.35 -22.63
CA TYR A 208 24.88 2.73 -23.11
C TYR A 208 26.34 3.20 -23.24
N LEU A 209 27.15 3.00 -22.19
CA LEU A 209 28.58 3.35 -22.21
C LEU A 209 29.35 2.57 -23.28
N GLY A 210 29.05 1.28 -23.47
CA GLY A 210 29.65 0.46 -24.51
C GLY A 210 29.32 0.94 -25.92
N MET A 211 28.06 1.29 -26.18
CA MET A 211 27.65 1.89 -27.46
C MET A 211 28.34 3.24 -27.70
N ASN A 212 28.49 4.05 -26.66
CA ASN A 212 29.21 5.32 -26.76
C ASN A 212 30.71 5.13 -27.05
N ALA A 213 31.33 4.10 -26.46
CA ALA A 213 32.73 3.73 -26.75
C ALA A 213 32.92 3.25 -28.21
N LEU A 214 31.88 2.67 -28.81
CA LEU A 214 31.84 2.27 -30.23
C LEU A 214 31.47 3.42 -31.18
N ALA A 215 31.40 4.67 -30.69
CA ALA A 215 31.03 5.85 -31.45
C ALA A 215 29.66 5.76 -32.15
N VAL A 216 28.73 5.02 -31.56
CA VAL A 216 27.33 4.96 -32.01
C VAL A 216 26.65 6.32 -31.76
N THR A 217 25.73 6.71 -32.64
CA THR A 217 25.05 8.01 -32.52
C THR A 217 24.31 8.15 -31.17
N PRO A 218 24.40 9.31 -30.49
CA PRO A 218 23.85 9.47 -29.14
C PRO A 218 22.36 9.12 -29.02
N LEU A 219 21.57 9.48 -30.05
CA LEU A 219 20.14 9.20 -30.09
C LEU A 219 19.84 7.70 -30.16
N LEU A 220 20.63 6.94 -30.94
CA LEU A 220 20.47 5.50 -31.06
C LEU A 220 20.92 4.81 -29.77
N SER A 221 22.07 5.21 -29.21
CA SER A 221 22.58 4.71 -27.92
C SER A 221 21.57 4.91 -26.80
N LEU A 222 20.93 6.08 -26.74
CA LEU A 222 19.89 6.39 -25.77
C LEU A 222 18.66 5.50 -25.97
N GLY A 223 18.12 5.45 -27.19
CA GLY A 223 16.91 4.68 -27.50
C GLY A 223 17.08 3.18 -27.21
N VAL A 224 18.20 2.60 -27.64
CA VAL A 224 18.51 1.18 -27.41
C VAL A 224 18.68 0.88 -25.92
N ALA A 225 19.38 1.73 -25.17
CA ALA A 225 19.58 1.51 -23.74
C ALA A 225 18.27 1.63 -22.94
N VAL A 226 17.40 2.60 -23.26
CA VAL A 226 16.08 2.73 -22.61
C VAL A 226 15.21 1.50 -22.89
N VAL A 227 15.14 1.06 -24.15
CA VAL A 227 14.38 -0.14 -24.53
C VAL A 227 14.94 -1.39 -23.86
N LEU A 228 16.27 -1.51 -23.76
CA LEU A 228 16.91 -2.62 -23.07
C LEU A 228 16.55 -2.66 -21.58
N ILE A 229 16.63 -1.52 -20.88
CA ILE A 229 16.29 -1.43 -19.45
C ILE A 229 14.81 -1.76 -19.24
N ALA A 230 13.92 -1.13 -20.00
CA ALA A 230 12.49 -1.35 -19.88
C ALA A 230 12.11 -2.80 -20.22
N GLY A 231 12.71 -3.36 -21.27
CA GLY A 231 12.54 -4.75 -21.68
C GLY A 231 13.00 -5.73 -20.62
N LEU A 232 14.21 -5.57 -20.09
CA LEU A 232 14.74 -6.40 -18.99
C LEU A 232 13.86 -6.30 -17.74
N ARG A 233 13.39 -5.09 -17.40
CA ARG A 233 12.51 -4.89 -16.24
C ARG A 233 11.16 -5.59 -16.44
N LEU A 234 10.53 -5.43 -17.59
CA LEU A 234 9.27 -6.09 -17.91
C LEU A 234 9.42 -7.61 -17.97
N LEU A 235 10.51 -8.12 -18.57
CA LEU A 235 10.82 -9.55 -18.59
C LEU A 235 11.00 -10.11 -17.19
N ALA A 236 11.74 -9.42 -16.31
CA ALA A 236 11.92 -9.85 -14.92
C ALA A 236 10.58 -9.93 -14.18
N VAL A 237 9.66 -8.99 -14.42
CA VAL A 237 8.32 -9.02 -13.82
C VAL A 237 7.44 -10.12 -14.41
N LEU A 238 7.46 -10.33 -15.73
CA LEU A 238 6.68 -11.35 -16.41
C LEU A 238 7.15 -12.77 -16.09
N ALA A 239 8.46 -12.97 -15.99
CA ALA A 239 9.07 -14.25 -15.64
C ALA A 239 9.04 -14.54 -14.12
N GLY A 240 8.61 -13.57 -13.30
CA GLY A 240 8.63 -13.70 -11.85
C GLY A 240 10.04 -13.87 -11.27
N TRP A 241 11.06 -13.32 -11.95
CA TRP A 241 12.44 -13.50 -11.56
C TRP A 241 12.74 -12.73 -10.27
N THR A 242 13.18 -13.44 -9.24
CA THR A 242 13.65 -12.88 -7.98
C THR A 242 15.12 -13.17 -7.77
N VAL A 243 15.81 -12.19 -7.21
CA VAL A 243 17.18 -12.29 -6.70
C VAL A 243 17.10 -12.97 -5.32
N PRO A 244 18.08 -13.80 -4.92
CA PRO A 244 18.07 -14.42 -3.60
C PRO A 244 17.94 -13.36 -2.49
N GLY A 245 16.88 -13.48 -1.68
CA GLY A 245 16.67 -12.62 -0.51
C GLY A 245 17.61 -13.01 0.63
N TRP A 246 17.93 -12.05 1.50
CA TRP A 246 18.67 -12.32 2.73
C TRP A 246 17.79 -13.19 3.64
N ARG A 247 18.24 -14.43 3.92
CA ARG A 247 17.56 -15.31 4.87
C ARG A 247 17.94 -14.87 6.28
N GLU A 248 16.97 -14.39 7.04
CA GLU A 248 17.11 -14.27 8.49
C GLU A 248 17.31 -15.69 9.04
N GLY A 249 18.48 -15.94 9.60
CA GLY A 249 18.84 -17.16 10.33
C GLY A 249 18.69 -16.94 11.82
#